data_AF-A0A7V2JRB4-F1
#
_entry.id   AF-A0A7V2JRB4-F1
#
_cell.length_a   1.000
_cell.length_b   1.000
_cell.length_c   1.000
_cell.angle_alpha   90.00
_cell.angle_beta   90.00
_cell.angle_gamma   90.00
#
_symmetry.space_group_name_H-M   'P 1'
#
loop_
_entity.id
_entity.type
_entity.pdbx_description
1 polymer ?
#
loop_
_entity_poly.entity_id
_entity_poly.type
_entity_poly.pdbx_seq_one_letter_code
_entity_poly.pdbx_strand_id
1 'polypeptide(L)'
;MLDIITGYLTIYGYYFLFLATVIESIPFIGLVFPGEVIVVAAGFFAAGSELSLLPVLVIASLGGIVGSNIGYALGFWGGRPLVDRWAHRFHVTDEHIRFAEDYFDNHGAKTVFFGRYMAGLKAFITVLA
;
A
#
# COMPACT_ATOMS: atom_id res chain seq x y z
N MET A 1 -4.03 -19.93 -6.84
CA MET A 1 -3.48 -18.69 -6.22
C MET A 1 -3.13 -18.95 -4.76
N LEU A 2 -4.07 -19.46 -3.96
CA LEU A 2 -3.81 -19.85 -2.58
C LEU A 2 -2.66 -20.86 -2.47
N ASP A 3 -2.63 -21.93 -3.27
CA ASP A 3 -1.54 -22.93 -3.22
C ASP A 3 -0.14 -22.34 -3.46
N ILE A 4 -0.04 -21.36 -4.36
CA ILE A 4 1.20 -20.62 -4.64
C ILE A 4 1.61 -19.82 -3.40
N ILE A 5 0.68 -19.04 -2.84
CA ILE A 5 0.93 -18.24 -1.62
C ILE A 5 1.36 -19.16 -0.47
N THR A 6 0.70 -20.30 -0.30
CA THR A 6 1.01 -21.27 0.75
C THR A 6 2.42 -21.86 0.55
N GLY A 7 2.79 -22.30 -0.65
CA GLY A 7 4.12 -22.85 -0.92
C GLY A 7 5.26 -21.84 -0.73
N TYR A 8 5.05 -20.57 -1.10
CA TYR A 8 6.03 -19.51 -0.83
C TYR A 8 6.08 -19.14 0.66
N LEU A 9 4.97 -19.23 1.40
CA LEU A 9 4.95 -19.04 2.85
C LEU A 9 5.69 -20.17 3.58
N THR A 10 5.59 -21.43 3.14
CA THR A 10 6.30 -22.52 3.81
C THR A 10 7.81 -22.49 3.55
N ILE A 11 8.24 -21.96 2.39
CA ILE A 11 9.66 -21.94 1.98
C ILE A 11 10.36 -20.63 2.38
N TYR A 12 9.71 -19.48 2.19
CA TYR A 12 10.28 -18.15 2.46
C TYR A 12 9.66 -17.45 3.68
N GLY A 13 8.52 -17.95 4.17
CA GLY A 13 7.85 -17.51 5.41
C GLY A 13 7.74 -16.00 5.52
N TYR A 14 8.44 -15.50 6.52
CA TYR A 14 8.46 -14.12 6.92
C TYR A 14 9.02 -13.14 5.85
N TYR A 15 9.99 -13.58 5.04
CA TYR A 15 10.56 -12.72 3.99
C TYR A 15 9.56 -12.42 2.87
N PHE A 16 8.78 -13.43 2.47
CA PHE A 16 7.73 -13.25 1.49
C PHE A 16 6.64 -12.31 2.01
N LEU A 17 6.22 -12.48 3.27
CA LEU A 17 5.26 -11.59 3.92
C LEU A 17 5.75 -10.14 3.95
N PHE A 18 7.03 -9.91 4.31
CA PHE A 18 7.63 -8.59 4.31
C PHE A 18 7.62 -7.95 2.92
N LEU A 19 8.13 -8.66 1.91
CA LEU A 19 8.19 -8.14 0.55
C LEU A 19 6.79 -7.89 -0.01
N ALA A 20 5.84 -8.79 0.22
CA ALA A 20 4.46 -8.64 -0.22
C ALA A 20 3.80 -7.38 0.38
N THR A 21 4.00 -7.14 1.68
CA THR A 21 3.43 -5.96 2.37
C THR A 21 4.12 -4.66 1.98
N VAL A 22 5.43 -4.67 1.72
CA VAL A 22 6.14 -3.52 1.13
C VAL A 22 5.59 -3.22 -0.27
N ILE A 23 5.53 -4.23 -1.14
CA ILE A 23 5.08 -4.11 -2.53
C ILE A 23 3.62 -3.63 -2.60
N GLU A 24 2.75 -4.14 -1.74
CA GLU A 24 1.36 -3.68 -1.65
C GLU A 24 1.25 -2.21 -1.24
N SER A 25 2.14 -1.76 -0.37
CA SER A 25 2.13 -0.36 0.09
C SER A 25 2.73 0.61 -0.94
N ILE A 26 3.37 0.11 -2.01
CA ILE A 26 3.87 0.95 -3.10
C ILE A 26 2.70 1.37 -4.00
N PRO A 27 2.56 2.67 -4.31
CA PRO A 27 1.54 3.18 -5.22
C PRO A 27 1.54 2.45 -6.57
N PHE A 28 0.37 2.26 -7.18
CA PHE A 28 0.15 1.53 -8.45
C PHE A 28 0.37 0.01 -8.40
N ILE A 29 1.43 -0.48 -7.74
CA ILE A 29 1.68 -1.93 -7.63
C ILE A 29 0.68 -2.55 -6.66
N GLY A 30 0.42 -1.88 -5.54
CA GLY A 30 -0.60 -2.29 -4.56
C GLY A 30 -2.03 -2.31 -5.09
N LEU A 31 -2.33 -1.67 -6.22
CA LEU A 31 -3.65 -1.73 -6.84
C LEU A 31 -3.93 -3.13 -7.42
N VAL A 32 -2.89 -3.78 -7.94
CA VAL A 32 -2.98 -5.10 -8.60
C VAL A 32 -2.57 -6.22 -7.64
N PHE A 33 -1.72 -5.91 -6.65
CA PHE A 33 -1.15 -6.91 -5.76
C PHE A 33 -2.03 -7.15 -4.53
N PRO A 34 -2.53 -8.38 -4.29
CA PRO A 34 -3.46 -8.68 -3.21
C PRO A 34 -2.72 -8.90 -1.87
N GLY A 35 -2.07 -7.86 -1.33
CA GLY A 35 -1.27 -8.01 -0.11
C GLY A 35 -2.10 -8.23 1.17
N GLU A 36 -3.30 -7.64 1.28
CA GLU A 36 -4.26 -7.96 2.34
C GLU A 36 -4.59 -9.45 2.42
N VAL A 37 -4.79 -10.10 1.27
CA VAL A 37 -5.04 -11.54 1.18
C VAL A 37 -3.83 -12.34 1.68
N ILE A 38 -2.61 -11.86 1.41
CA ILE A 38 -1.36 -12.49 1.88
C ILE A 38 -1.23 -12.36 3.40
N VAL A 39 -1.55 -11.20 3.98
CA VAL A 39 -1.51 -11.00 5.44
C VAL A 39 -2.57 -11.86 6.14
N VAL A 40 -3.79 -11.92 5.59
CA VAL A 40 -4.87 -12.79 6.12
C VAL A 40 -4.48 -14.26 6.02
N ALA A 41 -3.91 -14.69 4.88
CA ALA A 41 -3.40 -16.05 4.73
C ALA A 41 -2.29 -16.35 5.74
N ALA A 42 -1.32 -15.44 5.93
CA ALA A 42 -0.26 -15.61 6.92
C ALA A 42 -0.80 -15.72 8.36
N GLY A 43 -1.84 -14.97 8.71
CA GLY A 43 -2.55 -15.11 9.99
C GLY A 43 -3.24 -16.46 10.15
N PHE A 44 -3.86 -16.98 9.09
CA PHE A 44 -4.46 -18.32 9.09
C PHE A 44 -3.40 -19.42 9.31
N PHE A 45 -2.23 -19.32 8.65
CA PHE A 45 -1.11 -20.24 8.85
C PHE A 45 -0.49 -20.13 10.26
N ALA A 46 -0.51 -18.94 10.85
CA ALA A 46 -0.06 -18.74 12.22
C ALA A 46 -0.98 -19.44 13.25
N ALA A 47 -2.27 -19.59 12.94
CA ALA A 47 -3.20 -20.37 13.76
C ALA A 47 -2.98 -21.89 13.63
N GLY A 48 -2.42 -22.35 12.51
CA GLY A 48 -2.14 -23.76 12.21
C GLY A 48 -0.83 -24.31 12.77
N SER A 49 -0.07 -23.54 13.56
CA SER A 49 1.27 -23.87 14.09
C SER A 49 2.43 -23.82 13.08
N GLU A 50 2.18 -23.48 11.82
CA GLU A 50 3.23 -23.39 10.79
C GLU A 50 4.01 -22.07 10.86
N LEU A 51 3.36 -21.01 11.34
CA LEU A 51 3.98 -19.73 11.62
C LEU A 51 3.68 -19.29 13.05
N SER A 52 4.52 -18.41 13.59
CA SER A 52 4.23 -17.74 14.86
C SER A 52 3.46 -16.45 14.58
N LEU A 53 2.42 -16.19 15.37
CA LEU A 53 1.60 -15.00 15.20
C LEU A 53 2.38 -13.70 15.46
N LEU A 54 3.25 -13.69 16.47
CA LEU A 54 4.02 -12.50 16.85
C LEU A 54 4.91 -12.01 15.69
N PRO A 55 5.76 -12.86 15.07
CA PRO A 55 6.56 -12.45 13.92
C PRO A 55 5.73 -12.05 12.71
N VAL A 56 4.59 -12.72 12.43
CA VAL A 56 3.68 -12.30 11.34
C VAL A 56 3.20 -10.86 11.56
N LEU A 57 2.75 -10.53 12.76
CA LEU A 57 2.30 -9.18 13.11
C LEU A 57 3.42 -8.15 12.97
N VAL A 58 4.60 -8.44 13.53
CA VAL A 58 5.74 -7.53 13.48
C VAL A 58 6.17 -7.29 12.04
N ILE A 59 6.27 -8.35 11.24
CA ILE A 59 6.84 -8.26 9.89
C ILE A 59 5.86 -7.63 8.90
N ALA A 60 4.57 -7.97 8.99
CA ALA A 60 3.54 -7.28 8.21
C ALA A 60 3.48 -5.78 8.57
N SER A 61 3.61 -5.44 9.85
CA SER A 61 3.64 -4.04 10.30
C SER A 61 4.86 -3.31 9.77
N LEU A 62 6.05 -3.92 9.88
CA LEU A 62 7.29 -3.34 9.36
C LEU A 62 7.24 -3.14 7.84
N GLY A 63 6.72 -4.12 7.10
CA GLY A 63 6.59 -4.00 5.65
C GLY A 63 5.63 -2.89 5.24
N GLY A 64 4.51 -2.76 5.95
CA GLY A 64 3.58 -1.65 5.75
C GLY A 64 4.18 -0.28 6.08
N ILE A 65 4.97 -0.17 7.16
CA ILE A 65 5.69 1.08 7.51
C ILE A 65 6.71 1.43 6.44
N VAL A 66 7.56 0.48 6.05
CA VAL A 66 8.61 0.70 5.04
C VAL A 66 7.98 1.08 3.70
N GLY A 67 6.97 0.35 3.25
CA GLY A 67 6.29 0.65 2.00
C GLY A 67 5.54 1.98 2.04
N SER A 68 4.95 2.36 3.19
CA SER A 68 4.32 3.69 3.34
C SER A 68 5.36 4.81 3.24
N ASN A 69 6.54 4.64 3.83
CA ASN A 69 7.64 5.62 3.72
C ASN A 69 8.16 5.72 2.28
N ILE A 70 8.24 4.61 1.55
CA ILE A 70 8.59 4.61 0.12
C ILE A 70 7.54 5.35 -0.70
N GLY A 71 6.25 5.08 -0.46
CA GLY A 71 5.14 5.79 -1.11
C GLY A 71 5.18 7.29 -0.85
N TYR A 72 5.46 7.69 0.39
CA TYR A 72 5.65 9.09 0.78
C TYR A 72 6.85 9.72 0.09
N ALA A 73 8.00 9.04 0.06
CA ALA A 73 9.18 9.55 -0.64
C ALA A 73 8.92 9.73 -2.14
N LEU A 74 8.15 8.82 -2.77
CA LEU A 74 7.73 8.93 -4.17
C LEU A 74 6.76 10.11 -4.40
N GLY A 75 5.83 10.37 -3.47
CA GLY A 75 4.97 11.54 -3.52
C GLY A 75 5.71 12.85 -3.31
N PHE A 76 6.57 12.89 -2.30
CA PHE A 76 7.37 14.05 -1.93
C PHE A 76 8.39 14.44 -3.01
N TRP A 77 9.11 13.47 -3.58
CA TRP A 77 10.03 13.73 -4.70
C TRP A 77 9.33 13.85 -6.04
N GLY A 78 8.17 13.22 -6.21
CA GLY A 78 7.37 13.30 -7.42
C GLY A 78 6.69 14.65 -7.59
N GLY A 79 6.10 15.19 -6.53
CA GLY A 79 5.45 16.50 -6.48
C GLY A 79 4.55 16.82 -7.67
N ARG A 80 4.40 18.12 -7.99
CA ARG A 80 3.73 18.61 -9.21
C ARG A 80 4.29 18.04 -10.52
N PRO A 81 5.62 17.88 -10.72
CA PRO A 81 6.15 17.37 -11.99
C PRO A 81 5.72 15.94 -12.34
N LEU A 82 5.51 15.07 -11.34
CA LEU A 82 5.02 13.71 -11.56
C LEU A 82 3.51 13.71 -11.82
N VAL A 83 2.76 14.54 -11.09
CA VAL A 83 1.34 14.75 -11.34
C VAL A 83 1.13 15.28 -12.76
N ASP A 84 1.87 16.30 -13.21
CA ASP A 84 1.74 16.86 -14.56
C ASP A 84 2.10 15.85 -15.66
N ARG A 85 3.15 15.03 -15.44
CA ARG A 85 3.53 13.96 -16.38
C ARG A 85 2.47 12.87 -16.51
N TRP A 86 1.80 12.52 -15.41
CA TRP A 86 0.79 11.46 -15.39
C TRP A 86 -0.65 11.98 -15.59
N ALA A 87 -0.91 13.26 -15.36
CA ALA A 87 -2.18 13.93 -15.58
C ALA A 87 -2.62 13.80 -17.04
N HIS A 88 -1.68 13.94 -17.98
CA HIS A 88 -1.93 13.72 -19.39
C HIS A 88 -2.24 12.25 -19.73
N ARG A 89 -1.76 11.27 -18.95
CA ARG A 89 -2.04 9.84 -19.17
C ARG A 89 -3.40 9.41 -18.61
N PHE A 90 -3.86 10.07 -17.55
CA PHE A 90 -5.12 9.79 -16.85
C PHE A 90 -6.25 10.80 -17.14
N HIS A 91 -6.05 11.75 -18.07
CA HIS A 91 -7.00 12.84 -18.37
C HIS A 91 -7.41 13.67 -17.14
N VAL A 92 -6.47 13.92 -16.23
CA VAL A 92 -6.70 14.78 -15.07
C VAL A 92 -6.45 16.22 -15.47
N THR A 93 -7.48 17.06 -15.43
CA THR A 93 -7.36 18.51 -15.70
C THR A 93 -6.77 19.26 -14.51
N ASP A 94 -6.08 20.38 -14.76
CA ASP A 94 -5.58 21.29 -13.70
C ASP A 94 -6.65 21.71 -12.69
N GLU A 95 -7.91 21.84 -13.13
CA GLU A 95 -9.05 22.11 -12.25
C GLU A 95 -9.27 21.01 -11.20
N HIS A 96 -9.10 19.74 -11.58
CA HIS A 96 -9.24 18.61 -10.66
C HIS A 96 -8.08 18.56 -9.66
N ILE A 97 -6.87 18.91 -10.11
CA ILE A 97 -5.68 18.97 -9.25
C ILE A 97 -5.87 20.08 -8.21
N ARG A 98 -6.30 21.27 -8.62
CA ARG A 98 -6.58 22.39 -7.71
C ARG A 98 -7.69 22.06 -6.72
N PHE A 99 -8.78 21.44 -7.19
CA PHE A 99 -9.85 20.99 -6.29
C PHE A 99 -9.35 19.98 -5.25
N ALA A 100 -8.46 19.05 -5.66
CA ALA A 100 -7.86 18.09 -4.75
C ALA A 100 -6.91 18.77 -3.74
N GLU A 101 -6.08 19.72 -4.17
CA GLU A 101 -5.22 20.54 -3.29
C GLU A 101 -6.08 21.30 -2.25
N ASP A 102 -7.09 22.05 -2.70
CA ASP A 102 -8.00 22.81 -1.82
C ASP A 102 -8.79 21.90 -0.85
N TYR A 103 -9.16 20.69 -1.29
CA TYR A 103 -9.84 19.71 -0.45
C TYR A 103 -8.90 19.11 0.59
N PHE A 104 -7.65 18.81 0.22
CA PHE A 104 -6.63 18.31 1.16
C PHE A 104 -6.22 19.38 2.18
N ASP A 105 -6.14 20.66 1.81
CA ASP A 105 -5.85 21.74 2.76
C ASP A 105 -6.91 21.84 3.87
N ASN A 106 -8.18 21.59 3.52
CA ASN A 106 -9.29 21.67 4.48
C ASN A 106 -9.62 20.35 5.18
N HIS A 107 -9.35 19.20 4.54
CA HIS A 107 -9.79 17.87 5.00
C HIS A 107 -8.70 16.81 5.03
N GLY A 108 -7.42 17.17 4.87
CA GLY A 108 -6.31 16.23 4.66
C GLY A 108 -6.29 15.05 5.63
N ALA A 109 -6.40 15.31 6.94
CA ALA A 109 -6.43 14.23 7.95
C ALA A 109 -7.59 13.24 7.74
N LYS A 110 -8.79 13.71 7.38
CA LYS A 110 -9.94 12.86 7.09
C LYS A 110 -9.73 12.09 5.78
N THR A 111 -9.23 12.75 4.74
CA THR A 111 -8.98 12.14 3.44
C THR A 111 -7.96 11.02 3.54
N VAL A 112 -6.87 11.24 4.29
CA VAL A 112 -5.83 10.24 4.55
C VAL A 112 -6.41 9.05 5.34
N PHE A 113 -7.18 9.34 6.38
CA PHE A 113 -7.79 8.30 7.20
C PHE A 113 -8.76 7.43 6.39
N PHE A 114 -9.77 8.04 5.75
CA PHE A 114 -10.81 7.29 5.04
C PHE A 114 -10.27 6.57 3.82
N GLY A 115 -9.43 7.24 3.03
CA GLY A 115 -8.96 6.61 1.81
C GLY A 115 -8.00 5.44 2.10
N ARG A 116 -7.35 5.38 3.28
CA ARG A 116 -6.51 4.24 3.67
C ARG A 116 -7.32 2.94 3.76
N TYR A 117 -8.62 3.04 4.04
CA TYR A 117 -9.54 1.91 4.10
C TYR A 117 -10.27 1.64 2.78
N MET A 118 -10.18 2.55 1.80
CA MET A 118 -10.79 2.36 0.49
C MET A 118 -9.81 1.62 -0.44
N ALA A 119 -10.21 0.43 -0.87
CA ALA A 119 -9.46 -0.36 -1.86
C ALA A 119 -9.18 0.48 -3.11
N GLY A 120 -7.93 0.49 -3.55
CA GLY A 120 -7.43 1.31 -4.66
C GLY A 120 -7.05 2.74 -4.31
N LEU A 121 -7.82 3.45 -3.48
CA LEU A 121 -7.46 4.81 -3.03
C LEU A 121 -6.29 4.81 -2.04
N LYS A 122 -6.15 3.77 -1.22
CA LYS A 122 -5.05 3.64 -0.25
C LYS A 122 -3.66 3.82 -0.86
N ALA A 123 -3.48 3.36 -2.10
CA ALA A 123 -2.22 3.44 -2.84
C ALA A 123 -1.83 4.88 -3.22
N PHE A 124 -2.82 5.75 -3.45
CA PHE A 124 -2.61 7.14 -3.88
C PHE A 124 -2.44 8.11 -2.72
N ILE A 125 -2.97 7.77 -1.54
CA ILE A 125 -2.93 8.66 -0.37
C ILE A 125 -1.52 8.88 0.12
N THR A 126 -0.70 7.84 0.14
CA THR A 126 0.71 7.98 0.55
C THR A 126 1.50 8.87 -0.39
N VAL A 127 1.04 9.09 -1.62
CA VAL A 127 1.65 10.02 -2.58
C VAL A 127 1.18 11.46 -2.35
N LEU A 128 -0.04 11.63 -1.85
CA LEU A 128 -0.71 12.92 -1.67
C LEU A 128 -0.62 13.48 -0.24
N ALA A 129 -0.26 12.65 0.74
CA ALA A 129 -0.03 13.01 2.14
C ALA A 129 1.37 13.60 2.35
#